data_AF-A0A7W1W7S9-F1
#
_entry.id   AF-A0A7W1W7S9-F1
#
_cell.length_a   1.000
_cell.length_b   1.000
_cell.length_c   1.000
_cell.angle_alpha   90.00
_cell.angle_beta   90.00
_cell.angle_gamma   90.00
#
_symmetry.space_group_name_H-M   'P 1'
#
loop_
_entity.id
_entity.type
_entity.pdbx_description
1 polymer ?
#
loop_
_entity_poly.entity_id
_entity_poly.type
_entity_poly.pdbx_seq_one_letter_code
_entity_poly.pdbx_strand_id
1 'polypeptide(L)'
;MNEANVEKKRLTNPPQTVNISIKRREKLGAEQYTETFEIPYRKNLNVISALMEIRKNPVTKDGKQTTPPVWDMNCLEQVCGICTMVINGRVRQSCSALVDDLLLAAGGNTITLEPMSKFPNVRD
;
A
#
# COMPACT_ATOMS: atom_id res chain seq x y z
N MET A 1 24.49 -6.05 -21.56
CA MET A 1 23.34 -5.74 -20.69
C MET A 1 23.45 -4.27 -20.34
N ASN A 2 22.63 -3.42 -20.97
CA ASN A 2 22.61 -1.99 -20.64
C ASN A 2 21.82 -1.82 -19.35
N GLU A 3 22.53 -1.70 -18.22
CA GLU A 3 21.98 -1.13 -17.00
C GLU A 3 21.80 0.37 -17.21
N ALA A 4 20.73 0.73 -17.91
CA ALA A 4 20.21 2.08 -17.79
C ALA A 4 19.80 2.24 -16.32
N ASN A 5 20.53 3.08 -15.58
CA ASN A 5 20.08 3.62 -14.30
C ASN A 5 18.65 4.09 -14.50
N VAL A 6 17.67 3.32 -13.99
CA VAL A 6 16.26 3.72 -14.02
C VAL A 6 16.18 4.94 -13.13
N GLU A 7 16.17 6.11 -13.74
CA GLU A 7 16.00 7.37 -13.05
C GLU A 7 14.72 7.26 -12.21
N LYS A 8 14.87 7.33 -10.88
CA LYS A 8 13.73 7.17 -9.96
C LYS A 8 12.67 8.19 -10.36
N LYS A 9 11.50 7.72 -10.76
CA LYS A 9 10.43 8.60 -11.23
C LYS A 9 10.00 9.48 -10.05
N ARG A 10 10.02 10.79 -10.26
CA ARG A 10 9.60 11.77 -9.27
C ARG A 10 8.38 12.49 -9.80
N LEU A 11 7.39 12.69 -8.94
CA LEU A 11 6.27 13.56 -9.26
C LEU A 11 6.78 15.00 -9.32
N THR A 12 6.58 15.67 -10.45
CA THR A 12 6.90 17.10 -10.62
C THR A 12 5.89 18.00 -9.91
N ASN A 13 4.65 17.52 -9.76
CA ASN A 13 3.58 18.17 -9.01
C ASN A 13 2.85 17.12 -8.15
N PRO A 14 3.40 16.72 -6.99
CA PRO A 14 2.79 15.70 -6.15
C PRO A 14 1.49 16.20 -5.52
N PRO A 15 0.50 15.32 -5.28
CA PRO A 15 -0.69 15.69 -4.53
C PRO A 15 -0.34 15.98 -3.06
N GLN A 16 -1.19 16.74 -2.36
CA GLN A 16 -1.04 16.96 -0.92
C GLN A 16 -1.26 15.67 -0.12
N THR A 17 -2.20 14.84 -0.59
CA THR A 17 -2.59 13.59 0.05
C THR A 17 -2.64 12.44 -0.96
N VAL A 18 -2.55 11.22 -0.44
CA VAL A 18 -2.70 9.99 -1.22
C VAL A 18 -3.77 9.13 -0.57
N ASN A 19 -4.67 8.58 -1.38
CA ASN A 19 -5.69 7.64 -0.92
C ASN A 19 -5.14 6.21 -0.99
N ILE A 20 -5.21 5.49 0.13
CA ILE A 20 -4.87 4.08 0.21
C ILE A 20 -6.16 3.31 0.46
N SER A 21 -6.60 2.54 -0.54
CA SER A 21 -7.77 1.69 -0.47
C SER A 21 -7.32 0.27 -0.12
N ILE A 22 -7.73 -0.23 1.03
CA ILE A 22 -7.27 -1.50 1.58
C ILE A 22 -8.47 -2.45 1.64
N LYS A 23 -8.33 -3.63 1.04
CA LYS A 23 -9.27 -4.73 1.27
C LYS A 23 -8.99 -5.32 2.64
N ARG A 24 -9.96 -5.21 3.54
CA ARG A 24 -9.89 -5.57 4.95
C ARG A 24 -10.67 -6.86 5.22
N ARG A 25 -10.25 -7.57 6.26
CA ARG A 25 -10.97 -8.69 6.85
C ARG A 25 -10.55 -8.84 8.30
N GLU A 26 -11.51 -9.01 9.20
CA GLU A 26 -11.26 -9.17 10.64
C GLU A 26 -10.57 -10.51 10.97
N LYS A 27 -11.08 -11.61 10.42
CA LYS A 27 -10.60 -12.98 10.66
C LYS A 27 -10.99 -13.93 9.52
N LEU A 28 -10.40 -15.13 9.52
CA LEU A 28 -10.65 -16.14 8.50
C LEU A 28 -12.14 -16.44 8.39
N GLY A 29 -12.70 -16.36 7.18
CA GLY A 29 -14.12 -16.60 6.92
C GLY A 29 -15.04 -15.39 7.15
N ALA A 30 -14.56 -14.28 7.72
CA ALA A 30 -15.35 -13.05 7.82
C ALA A 30 -15.53 -12.37 6.46
N GLU A 31 -16.55 -11.52 6.34
CA GLU A 31 -16.81 -10.71 5.15
C GLU A 31 -15.59 -9.81 4.84
N GLN A 32 -15.28 -9.68 3.56
CA GLN A 32 -14.27 -8.73 3.09
C GLN A 32 -14.93 -7.40 2.77
N TYR A 33 -14.34 -6.32 3.23
CA TYR A 33 -14.80 -4.97 2.98
C TYR A 33 -13.63 -4.08 2.59
N THR A 34 -13.89 -2.93 2.00
CA THR A 34 -12.83 -1.99 1.60
C THR A 34 -12.90 -0.77 2.48
N GLU A 35 -11.76 -0.37 3.05
CA GLU A 35 -11.61 0.91 3.73
C GLU A 35 -10.62 1.77 2.96
N THR A 36 -10.96 3.04 2.80
CA THR A 36 -10.05 4.02 2.19
C THR A 36 -9.51 4.94 3.28
N PHE A 37 -8.21 5.19 3.24
CA PHE A 37 -7.49 6.08 4.14
C PHE A 37 -6.86 7.19 3.32
N GLU A 38 -6.92 8.41 3.82
CA GLU A 38 -6.19 9.54 3.23
C GLU A 38 -4.98 9.85 4.11
N ILE A 39 -3.78 9.82 3.52
CA ILE A 39 -2.53 10.12 4.22
C ILE A 39 -1.80 11.28 3.55
N PRO A 40 -1.03 12.09 4.30
CA PRO A 40 -0.21 13.13 3.72
C PRO A 40 0.86 12.52 2.81
N TYR A 41 1.03 13.11 1.63
CA TYR A 41 2.11 12.74 0.73
C TYR A 41 3.46 13.16 1.33
N ARG A 42 4.48 12.34 1.12
CA ARG A 42 5.88 12.73 1.33
C ARG A 42 6.78 12.04 0.31
N LYS A 43 7.92 12.67 0.03
CA LYS A 43 8.91 12.15 -0.90
C LYS A 43 9.45 10.78 -0.45
N ASN A 44 9.69 9.89 -1.41
CA ASN A 44 10.19 8.52 -1.20
C ASN A 44 9.26 7.65 -0.34
N LEU A 45 7.96 7.98 -0.27
CA LEU A 45 6.98 7.15 0.41
C LEU A 45 6.83 5.81 -0.33
N ASN A 46 6.92 4.70 0.39
CA ASN A 46 6.57 3.37 -0.10
C ASN A 46 5.30 2.85 0.59
N VAL A 47 4.76 1.74 0.11
CA VAL A 47 3.51 1.19 0.63
C VAL A 47 3.60 0.76 2.10
N ILE A 48 4.73 0.19 2.57
CA ILE A 48 4.89 -0.09 4.02
C ILE A 48 4.82 1.19 4.84
N SER A 49 5.50 2.26 4.41
CA SER A 49 5.47 3.53 5.13
C SER A 49 4.06 4.12 5.16
N ALA A 50 3.30 3.98 4.07
CA ALA A 50 1.90 4.38 4.02
C ALA A 50 1.03 3.58 5.00
N LEU A 51 1.17 2.26 5.03
CA LEU A 51 0.48 1.38 5.98
C LEU A 51 0.85 1.70 7.44
N MET A 52 2.13 1.99 7.71
CA MET A 52 2.60 2.41 9.03
C MET A 52 2.02 3.77 9.45
N GLU A 53 1.85 4.70 8.51
CA GLU A 53 1.21 5.99 8.79
C GLU A 53 -0.25 5.81 9.19
N ILE A 54 -1.00 4.98 8.45
CA ILE A 54 -2.38 4.62 8.79
C ILE A 54 -2.45 3.94 10.16
N ARG A 55 -1.50 3.06 10.47
CA ARG A 55 -1.45 2.34 11.76
C ARG A 55 -1.29 3.28 12.96
N LYS A 56 -0.63 4.44 12.82
CA LYS A 56 -0.50 5.43 13.90
C LYS A 56 -1.83 6.10 14.26
N ASN A 57 -2.72 6.29 13.27
CA ASN A 57 -4.01 6.94 13.44
C ASN A 57 -5.05 6.30 12.50
N PRO A 58 -5.64 5.14 12.86
CA PRO A 58 -6.51 4.36 11.97
C PRO A 58 -7.90 4.99 11.84
N VAL A 59 -7.97 6.05 11.03
CA VAL A 59 -9.20 6.77 10.72
C VAL A 59 -9.43 6.73 9.21
N THR A 60 -10.58 6.24 8.78
CA THR A 60 -10.92 6.19 7.36
C THR A 60 -11.06 7.61 6.79
N LYS A 61 -11.03 7.73 5.47
CA LYS A 61 -11.26 8.98 4.74
C LYS A 61 -12.57 9.67 5.13
N ASP A 62 -13.58 8.90 5.53
CA ASP A 62 -14.88 9.41 5.99
C ASP A 62 -14.90 9.84 7.46
N GLY A 63 -13.74 9.83 8.14
CA GLY A 63 -13.61 10.22 9.54
C GLY A 63 -13.98 9.13 10.56
N LYS A 64 -14.22 7.90 10.12
CA LYS A 64 -14.58 6.79 11.01
C LYS A 64 -13.33 6.16 11.63
N GLN A 65 -13.29 6.06 12.96
CA GLN A 65 -12.24 5.27 13.64
C GLN A 65 -12.41 3.78 13.33
N THR A 66 -11.30 3.11 13.04
CA THR A 66 -11.26 1.68 12.71
C THR A 66 -10.04 1.00 13.32
N THR A 67 -9.88 -0.29 13.06
CA THR A 67 -8.71 -1.05 13.51
C THR A 67 -7.50 -0.80 12.61
N PRO A 68 -6.28 -0.74 13.17
CA PRO A 68 -5.08 -0.63 12.35
C PRO A 68 -4.95 -1.78 11.35
N PRO A 69 -4.50 -1.50 10.11
CA PRO A 69 -4.26 -2.55 9.12
C PRO A 69 -3.15 -3.51 9.58
N VAL A 70 -3.36 -4.79 9.32
CA VAL A 70 -2.42 -5.88 9.60
C VAL A 70 -1.81 -6.38 8.29
N TRP A 71 -0.51 -6.62 8.31
CA TRP A 71 0.25 -7.24 7.21
C TRP A 71 1.57 -7.76 7.76
N ASP A 72 2.18 -8.71 7.06
CA ASP A 72 3.49 -9.23 7.43
C ASP A 72 4.63 -8.41 6.81
N MET A 73 5.67 -8.15 7.61
CA MET A 73 6.90 -7.51 7.15
C MET A 73 8.09 -7.93 8.03
N ASN A 74 9.29 -7.92 7.44
CA ASN A 74 10.52 -8.24 8.17
C ASN A 74 11.70 -7.42 7.66
N CYS A 75 12.28 -7.80 6.50
CA CYS A 75 13.59 -7.27 6.11
C CYS A 75 13.60 -5.83 5.57
N LEU A 76 12.45 -5.29 5.12
CA LEU A 76 12.28 -3.95 4.53
C LEU A 76 13.13 -3.63 3.28
N GLU A 77 13.84 -4.61 2.72
CA GLU A 77 14.86 -4.40 1.67
C GLU A 77 14.60 -5.23 0.39
N GLN A 78 13.37 -5.69 0.20
CA GLN A 78 12.97 -6.51 -0.95
C GLN A 78 13.64 -7.91 -1.03
N VAL A 79 14.06 -8.48 0.09
CA VAL A 79 14.78 -9.77 0.14
C VAL A 79 13.86 -10.93 0.54
N CYS A 80 13.19 -10.81 1.69
CA CYS A 80 12.46 -11.94 2.28
C CYS A 80 11.11 -12.26 1.61
N GLY A 81 10.54 -11.33 0.85
CA GLY A 81 9.24 -11.51 0.19
C GLY A 81 8.01 -11.57 1.11
N ILE A 82 8.17 -11.47 2.42
CA ILE A 82 7.04 -11.62 3.37
C ILE A 82 5.98 -10.52 3.23
N CYS A 83 6.38 -9.33 2.77
CA CYS A 83 5.50 -8.17 2.59
C CYS A 83 4.84 -8.10 1.20
N THR A 84 4.76 -9.23 0.51
CA THR A 84 4.17 -9.35 -0.84
C THR A 84 2.65 -9.27 -0.75
N MET A 85 2.06 -8.43 -1.60
CA MET A 85 0.62 -8.23 -1.71
C MET A 85 0.27 -7.81 -3.15
N VAL A 86 -1.02 -7.70 -3.45
CA VAL A 86 -1.50 -7.14 -4.72
C VAL A 86 -1.63 -5.64 -4.55
N ILE A 87 -0.89 -4.87 -5.35
CA ILE A 87 -0.85 -3.41 -5.33
C ILE A 87 -1.23 -2.90 -6.72
N ASN A 88 -2.34 -2.16 -6.82
CA ASN A 88 -2.92 -1.72 -8.09
C ASN A 88 -3.09 -2.90 -9.08
N GLY A 89 -3.64 -4.02 -8.60
CA GLY A 89 -3.90 -5.22 -9.39
C GLY A 89 -2.66 -6.04 -9.78
N ARG A 90 -1.45 -5.67 -9.32
CA ARG A 90 -0.21 -6.41 -9.61
C ARG A 90 0.48 -6.86 -8.33
N VAL A 91 1.01 -8.09 -8.34
CA VAL A 91 1.81 -8.61 -7.21
C VAL A 91 3.09 -7.80 -7.07
N ARG A 92 3.32 -7.22 -5.88
CA ARG A 92 4.48 -6.38 -5.55
C ARG A 92 4.84 -6.54 -4.08
N GLN A 93 6.08 -6.21 -3.74
CA GLN A 93 6.52 -6.13 -2.35
C GLN A 93 6.31 -4.72 -1.82
N SER A 94 5.53 -4.58 -0.75
CA SER A 94 5.17 -3.27 -0.20
C SER A 94 6.37 -2.46 0.32
N CYS A 95 7.47 -3.13 0.70
CA CYS A 95 8.69 -2.46 1.15
C CYS A 95 9.43 -1.68 0.05
N SER A 96 9.24 -2.03 -1.22
CA SER A 96 9.93 -1.38 -2.34
C SER A 96 8.99 -0.71 -3.34
N ALA A 97 7.68 -0.94 -3.23
CA ALA A 97 6.69 -0.27 -4.06
C ALA A 97 6.59 1.22 -3.69
N LEU A 98 7.22 2.07 -4.50
CA LEU A 98 7.20 3.53 -4.33
C LEU A 98 5.85 4.12 -4.74
N VAL A 99 5.32 5.03 -3.93
CA VAL A 99 4.06 5.73 -4.19
C VAL A 99 4.14 6.53 -5.49
N ASP A 100 5.22 7.26 -5.75
CA ASP A 100 5.41 8.02 -6.99
C ASP A 100 5.24 7.16 -8.24
N ASP A 101 5.87 5.98 -8.27
CA ASP A 101 5.77 5.03 -9.39
C ASP A 101 4.34 4.51 -9.57
N LEU A 102 3.64 4.26 -8.45
CA LEU A 102 2.27 3.76 -8.45
C LEU A 102 1.28 4.83 -8.94
N LEU A 103 1.43 6.08 -8.50
CA LEU A 103 0.56 7.19 -8.93
C LEU A 103 0.76 7.51 -10.41
N LEU A 104 2.02 7.53 -10.88
CA LEU A 104 2.33 7.71 -12.30
C LEU A 104 1.76 6.59 -13.17
N ALA A 105 1.82 5.35 -12.71
CA ALA A 105 1.28 4.21 -13.44
C ALA A 105 -0.26 4.18 -13.44
N ALA A 106 -0.90 4.63 -12.35
CA ALA A 106 -2.35 4.64 -12.22
C ALA A 106 -3.02 5.86 -12.86
N GLY A 107 -2.29 6.98 -13.03
CA GLY A 107 -2.86 8.24 -13.51
C GLY A 107 -3.79 8.92 -12.50
N GLY A 108 -3.66 8.62 -11.20
CA GLY A 108 -4.52 9.12 -10.15
C GLY A 108 -3.85 9.15 -8.79
N ASN A 109 -4.57 9.56 -7.75
CA ASN A 109 -4.07 9.71 -6.37
C ASN A 109 -4.45 8.54 -5.44
N THR A 110 -4.87 7.39 -6.01
CA THR A 110 -5.38 6.25 -5.25
C THR A 110 -4.55 5.01 -5.52
N ILE A 111 -4.18 4.30 -4.45
CA ILE A 111 -3.48 3.02 -4.48
C ILE A 111 -4.37 1.96 -3.84
N THR A 112 -4.61 0.85 -4.53
CA THR A 112 -5.39 -0.29 -4.00
C THR A 112 -4.45 -1.38 -3.49
N LEU A 113 -4.78 -1.92 -2.32
CA LEU A 113 -4.05 -2.99 -1.65
C LEU A 113 -4.99 -4.16 -1.37
N GLU A 114 -4.59 -5.35 -1.82
CA GLU A 114 -5.33 -6.58 -1.59
C GLU A 114 -4.40 -7.74 -1.21
N PRO A 115 -4.86 -8.70 -0.39
CA PRO A 115 -4.12 -9.91 -0.12
C PRO A 115 -3.96 -10.74 -1.40
N MET A 116 -2.92 -11.59 -1.44
CA MET A 116 -2.79 -12.58 -2.51
C MET A 116 -3.93 -13.60 -2.45
N SER A 117 -4.38 -14.08 -3.61
CA SER A 117 -5.57 -14.94 -3.72
C SER A 117 -5.29 -16.44 -3.75
N LYS A 118 -4.02 -16.86 -3.88
CA LYS A 118 -3.65 -18.28 -3.97
C LYS A 118 -3.95 -19.06 -2.69
N PHE A 119 -3.91 -18.40 -1.54
CA PHE A 119 -4.15 -18.99 -0.23
C PHE A 119 -5.25 -18.23 0.51
N PRO A 120 -5.96 -18.88 1.46
CA PRO A 120 -6.98 -18.21 2.25
C PRO A 120 -6.41 -17.00 3.00
N ASN A 121 -7.03 -15.85 2.81
CA ASN A 121 -6.70 -14.66 3.58
C ASN A 121 -7.25 -14.78 5.02
N VAL A 122 -6.34 -14.82 6.01
CA VAL A 122 -6.66 -14.99 7.43
C VAL A 122 -7.14 -13.68 8.05
N ARG A 123 -6.43 -12.56 7.83
CA ARG A 123 -6.78 -11.23 8.35
C ARG A 123 -6.05 -10.18 7.51
N ASP A 124 -6.81 -9.22 6.98
CA ASP A 124 -6.36 -8.14 6.07
C ASP A 124 -5.57 -8.61 4.83
#